data_AF-Q8LKX9-F1
#
_entry.id   AF-Q8LKX9-F1
#
_cell.length_a   1.000
_cell.length_b   1.000
_cell.length_c   1.000
_cell.angle_alpha   90.00
_cell.angle_beta   90.00
_cell.angle_gamma   90.00
#
_symmetry.space_group_name_H-M   'P 1'
#
loop_
_entity.id
_entity.type
_entity.pdbx_description
1 polymer ?
#
loop_
_entity_poly.entity_id
_entity_poly.type
_entity_poly.pdbx_seq_one_letter_code
_entity_poly.pdbx_strand_id
1 'polypeptide(L)'
;PPWLCMKRKYIHMSMLIEGPKQPGNDINLYLGLLKEELDTLWKTPANTWDAAEKEYFPMRAALLTTVHDYLGYGYVAGQVVHGFSGCVRC
;
A
#
# COMPACT_ATOMS: atom_id res chain seq x y z
N PRO A 1 -7.61 17.36 -7.86
CA PRO A 1 -7.70 17.97 -6.52
C PRO A 1 -7.83 16.91 -5.42
N PRO A 2 -7.22 17.10 -4.23
CA PRO A 2 -7.12 16.06 -3.20
C PRO A 2 -8.47 15.46 -2.77
N TRP A 3 -9.52 16.27 -2.74
CA TRP A 3 -10.87 15.81 -2.36
C TRP A 3 -11.50 14.82 -3.35
N LEU A 4 -11.07 14.82 -4.61
CA LEU A 4 -11.51 13.81 -5.59
C LEU A 4 -10.85 12.47 -5.27
N CYS A 5 -9.55 12.43 -5.00
CA CYS A 5 -8.80 11.21 -4.69
C CYS A 5 -9.33 10.49 -3.44
N MET A 6 -9.91 11.23 -2.49
CA MET A 6 -10.45 10.68 -1.24
C MET A 6 -11.88 10.11 -1.38
N LYS A 7 -12.54 10.22 -2.54
CA LYS A 7 -13.85 9.58 -2.70
C LYS A 7 -13.66 8.07 -2.78
N ARG A 8 -14.54 7.31 -2.10
CA ARG A 8 -14.51 5.83 -2.05
C ARG A 8 -14.37 5.16 -3.43
N LYS A 9 -14.92 5.75 -4.49
CA LYS A 9 -14.79 5.23 -5.86
C LYS A 9 -13.38 5.30 -6.46
N TYR A 10 -12.48 6.09 -5.88
CA TYR A 10 -11.09 6.23 -6.32
C TYR A 10 -10.07 5.68 -5.30
N ILE A 11 -10.54 5.12 -4.18
CA ILE A 11 -9.70 4.44 -3.20
C ILE A 11 -9.86 2.94 -3.45
N HIS A 12 -8.79 2.28 -3.91
CA HIS A 12 -8.74 0.85 -4.08
C HIS A 12 -7.74 0.24 -3.09
N MET A 13 -8.10 -0.90 -2.49
CA MET A 13 -7.19 -1.68 -1.65
C MET A 13 -6.33 -2.54 -2.56
N SER A 14 -5.07 -2.14 -2.78
CA SER A 14 -4.17 -2.81 -3.73
C SER A 14 -3.46 -4.04 -3.17
N MET A 15 -3.33 -4.16 -1.83
CA MET A 15 -2.55 -5.22 -1.21
C MET A 15 -3.17 -5.64 0.13
N LEU A 16 -3.42 -6.94 0.28
CA LEU A 16 -3.87 -7.57 1.52
C LEU A 16 -2.82 -8.60 1.94
N ILE A 17 -2.20 -8.39 3.09
CA ILE A 17 -1.25 -9.34 3.67
C ILE A 17 -1.97 -10.05 4.81
N GLU A 18 -2.13 -11.37 4.71
CA GLU A 18 -2.74 -12.17 5.78
C GLU A 18 -1.82 -12.17 7.02
N GLY A 19 -2.21 -11.47 8.09
CA GLY A 19 -1.39 -11.30 9.30
C GLY A 19 -0.77 -12.60 9.85
N PRO A 20 -1.53 -13.67 10.13
CA PRO A 20 -0.98 -14.91 10.69
C PRO A 20 -0.08 -15.72 9.74
N LYS A 21 -0.23 -15.52 8.42
CA LYS A 21 0.57 -16.20 7.39
C LYS A 21 1.51 -15.22 6.69
N GLN A 22 1.77 -14.08 7.31
CA GLN A 22 2.56 -13.04 6.68
C GLN A 22 3.98 -13.55 6.43
N PRO A 23 4.67 -13.03 5.40
CA PRO A 23 6.07 -13.35 5.09
C PRO A 23 7.09 -13.00 6.20
N GLY A 24 6.64 -12.57 7.38
CA GLY A 24 7.52 -12.24 8.51
C GLY A 24 8.53 -11.17 8.10
N ASN A 25 9.82 -11.52 8.13
CA ASN A 25 10.92 -10.64 7.74
C ASN A 25 10.91 -10.24 6.26
N ASP A 26 10.30 -11.03 5.37
CA ASP A 26 10.37 -10.77 3.93
C ASP A 26 9.38 -9.69 3.47
N ILE A 27 8.56 -9.13 4.36
CA ILE A 27 7.66 -8.01 4.06
C ILE A 27 8.41 -6.78 3.50
N ASN A 28 9.66 -6.58 3.92
CA ASN A 28 10.51 -5.50 3.38
C ASN A 28 10.79 -5.66 1.89
N LEU A 29 10.90 -6.90 1.39
CA LEU A 29 11.07 -7.21 -0.02
C LEU A 29 9.82 -6.79 -0.81
N TYR A 30 8.64 -7.15 -0.30
CA TYR A 30 7.36 -6.75 -0.90
C TYR A 30 7.18 -5.24 -0.95
N LEU A 31 7.53 -4.52 0.14
CA LEU A 31 7.46 -3.06 0.16
C LEU A 31 8.45 -2.42 -0.83
N GLY A 32 9.62 -3.03 -1.02
CA GLY A 32 10.59 -2.64 -2.05
C GLY A 32 9.99 -2.76 -3.45
N LEU A 33 9.43 -3.92 -3.78
CA LEU A 33 8.76 -4.16 -5.07
C LEU A 33 7.60 -3.19 -5.29
N LEU A 34 6.75 -3.01 -4.27
CA LEU A 34 5.62 -2.08 -4.34
C LEU A 34 6.08 -0.64 -4.61
N LYS A 35 7.19 -0.21 -4.01
CA LYS A 35 7.77 1.11 -4.26
C LYS A 35 8.22 1.25 -5.71
N GLU A 36 8.88 0.25 -6.27
CA GLU A 36 9.35 0.26 -7.67
C GLU A 36 8.18 0.31 -8.66
N GLU A 37 7.12 -0.47 -8.41
CA GLU A 37 5.89 -0.46 -9.22
C GLU A 37 5.19 0.90 -9.17
N LEU A 38 5.03 1.48 -7.97
CA LEU A 38 4.41 2.79 -7.80
C LEU A 38 5.23 3.91 -8.43
N ASP A 39 6.56 3.88 -8.33
CA ASP A 39 7.45 4.84 -9.00
C ASP A 39 7.34 4.74 -10.52
N THR A 40 7.25 3.52 -11.05
CA THR A 40 7.04 3.27 -12.47
C THR A 40 5.70 3.83 -12.94
N LEU A 41 4.60 3.51 -12.26
CA LEU A 41 3.26 4.02 -12.56
C LEU A 41 3.16 5.54 -12.39
N TRP A 42 3.92 6.11 -11.47
CA TRP A 42 3.96 7.55 -11.24
C TRP A 42 4.78 8.28 -12.30
N LYS A 43 5.88 7.73 -12.80
CA LYS A 43 6.70 8.35 -13.87
C LYS A 43 6.04 8.16 -15.23
N THR A 44 5.66 6.93 -15.54
CA THR A 44 5.09 6.52 -16.82
C THR A 44 3.65 6.06 -16.61
N PRO A 45 2.64 6.89 -16.94
CA PRO A 45 1.24 6.51 -16.77
C PRO A 45 0.90 5.22 -17.52
N ALA A 46 0.21 4.31 -16.85
CA ALA A 46 -0.29 3.10 -17.48
C ALA A 46 -1.57 3.41 -18.26
N ASN A 47 -1.63 3.00 -19.52
CA ASN A 47 -2.85 3.11 -20.31
C ASN A 47 -3.89 2.11 -19.79
N THR A 48 -4.90 2.59 -19.07
CA THR A 48 -5.85 1.75 -18.33
C THR A 48 -7.23 1.90 -18.93
N TRP A 49 -7.95 0.78 -19.06
CA TRP A 49 -9.33 0.77 -19.56
C TRP A 49 -10.31 1.13 -18.44
N ASP A 50 -11.09 2.19 -18.62
CA ASP A 50 -12.22 2.51 -17.76
C ASP A 50 -13.47 1.77 -18.26
N ALA A 51 -13.95 0.80 -17.49
CA ALA A 51 -15.15 0.05 -17.84
C ALA A 51 -16.45 0.88 -17.76
N ALA A 52 -16.47 1.96 -16.97
CA ALA A 52 -17.64 2.83 -16.83
C ALA A 52 -17.79 3.76 -18.04
N GLU A 53 -16.72 4.48 -18.38
CA GLU A 53 -16.71 5.42 -19.51
C GLU A 53 -16.39 4.74 -20.86
N LYS A 54 -15.95 3.47 -20.83
CA LYS A 54 -15.56 2.66 -22.00
C LYS A 54 -14.47 3.34 -22.85
N GLU A 55 -13.50 3.95 -22.18
CA GLU A 55 -12.36 4.61 -22.82
C GLU A 55 -11.05 4.27 -22.11
N TYR A 56 -9.93 4.52 -22.79
CA TYR A 56 -8.61 4.40 -22.21
C TYR A 56 -8.18 5.74 -21.60
N PHE A 57 -7.61 5.70 -20.40
CA PHE A 57 -7.04 6.87 -19.75
C PHE A 57 -5.64 6.58 -19.18
N PRO A 58 -4.76 7.61 -19.13
CA PRO A 58 -3.46 7.48 -18.50
C PRO A 58 -3.61 7.47 -16.96
N MET A 59 -3.45 6.30 -16.34
CA MET A 59 -3.55 6.12 -14.90
C MET A 59 -2.18 6.36 -14.23
N ARG A 60 -2.18 7.13 -13.13
CA ARG A 60 -1.08 7.20 -12.17
C ARG A 60 -1.57 6.68 -10.82
N ALA A 61 -0.71 5.96 -10.10
CA ALA A 61 -1.02 5.41 -8.78
C ALA A 61 -0.09 6.01 -7.71
N ALA A 62 -0.61 6.17 -6.50
CA ALA A 62 0.16 6.61 -5.35
C ALA A 62 -0.39 5.96 -4.07
N LEU A 63 0.51 5.66 -3.13
CA LEU A 63 0.15 5.16 -1.80
C LEU A 63 -0.05 6.33 -0.84
N LEU A 64 -1.28 6.49 -0.31
CA LEU A 64 -1.61 7.57 0.62
C LEU A 64 -1.48 7.15 2.09
N THR A 65 -1.96 5.95 2.41
CA THR A 65 -1.93 5.39 3.76
C THR A 65 -1.91 3.88 3.67
N THR A 66 -1.42 3.24 4.73
CA THR A 66 -1.54 1.81 4.94
C THR A 66 -2.34 1.55 6.21
N VAL A 67 -3.00 0.39 6.28
CA VAL A 67 -3.71 -0.07 7.47
C VAL A 67 -3.08 -1.39 7.87
N HIS A 68 -2.61 -1.47 9.11
CA HIS A 68 -1.93 -2.64 9.64
C HIS A 68 -2.54 -3.02 10.98
N ASP A 69 -2.50 -4.30 11.31
CA ASP A 69 -2.67 -4.75 12.68
C ASP A 69 -1.40 -4.44 13.50
N TYR A 70 -1.42 -4.79 14.79
CA TYR A 70 -0.33 -4.45 15.69
C TYR A 70 1.01 -5.07 15.27
N LEU A 71 0.99 -6.34 14.83
CA LEU A 71 2.18 -7.04 14.40
C LEU A 71 2.71 -6.46 13.08
N GLY A 72 1.85 -6.24 12.08
CA GLY A 72 2.21 -5.63 10.81
C GLY A 72 2.80 -4.23 10.98
N TYR A 73 2.28 -3.44 11.93
CA TYR A 73 2.84 -2.12 12.23
C TYR A 73 4.31 -2.20 12.65
N GLY A 74 4.69 -3.17 13.48
CA GLY A 74 6.09 -3.33 13.89
C GLY A 74 7.04 -3.57 12.73
N TYR A 75 6.63 -4.38 11.76
CA TYR A 75 7.42 -4.63 10.55
C TYR A 75 7.57 -3.39 9.67
N VAL A 76 6.49 -2.61 9.50
CA VAL A 76 6.52 -1.42 8.64
C VAL A 76 7.22 -0.24 9.32
N ALA A 77 7.09 -0.10 10.63
CA ALA A 77 7.72 0.96 11.43
C ALA A 77 9.15 0.62 11.87
N GLY A 78 9.62 -0.61 11.63
CA GLY A 78 10.90 -1.09 12.16
C GLY A 78 10.93 -1.19 13.69
N GLN A 79 9.76 -1.31 14.33
CA GLN A 79 9.63 -1.41 15.79
C GLN A 79 9.63 -2.87 16.24
N VAL A 80 10.21 -3.10 17.43
CA VAL A 80 10.15 -4.39 18.09
C VAL A 80 8.76 -4.59 18.69
N VAL A 81 7.92 -5.34 17.98
CA VAL A 81 6.58 -5.75 18.42
C VAL A 81 6.51 -7.17 18.97
N HIS A 82 7.58 -7.95 18.80
CA HIS A 82 7.72 -9.30 19.35
C HIS A 82 8.38 -9.24 20.74
N GLY A 83 7.63 -9.56 21.79
CA GLY A 83 8.13 -9.59 23.18
C GLY A 83 7.10 -9.12 24.21
N PHE A 84 7.44 -9.21 25.50
CA PHE A 84 6.51 -8.95 26.61
C PHE A 84 6.14 -7.46 26.80
N SER A 85 6.80 -6.55 26.09
CA SER A 85 6.62 -5.10 26.25
C SER A 85 7.03 -4.34 24.99
N GLY A 86 6.34 -4.59 23.88
CA GLY A 86 6.39 -3.69 22.72
C GLY A 86 5.55 -2.45 23.01
N CYS A 87 6.16 -1.27 23.09
CA CYS A 87 5.44 0.00 23.15
C CYS A 87 5.45 0.62 21.74
N VAL A 88 4.26 0.94 21.24
CA VAL A 88 4.05 1.50 19.89
C VAL A 88 4.57 2.94 19.77
N ARG A 89 4.80 3.59 20.91
CA ARG A 89 4.90 5.03 21.06
C ARG A 89 5.90 5.39 22.18
N CYS A 90 7.11 4.84 22.10
CA CYS A 90 8.22 5.18 23.01
C CYS A 90 8.64 6.64 22.85
#